data_AF-A0A2U3WBH3-F1
#
_entry.id   AF-A0A2U3WBH3-F1
#
_cell.length_a   1.000
_cell.length_b   1.000
_cell.length_c   1.000
_cell.angle_alpha   90.00
_cell.angle_beta   90.00
_cell.angle_gamma   90.00
#
_symmetry.space_group_name_H-M   'P 1'
#
loop_
_entity.id
_entity.type
_entity.pdbx_description
1 polymer ?
#
loop_
_entity_poly.entity_id
_entity_poly.type
_entity_poly.pdbx_seq_one_letter_code
_entity_poly.pdbx_strand_id
1 'polypeptide(L)' 'MRTFLFLFVVLFLLAPARNAFFDEKCFKLNGRCVNSCRKNEELVALCQKSLKCCLTLQPCWKSKDD' A
#
# COMPACT_ATOMS: atom_id res chain seq x y z
N MET A 1 13.81 27.94 19.95
CA MET A 1 12.43 27.89 19.42
C MET A 1 12.37 27.64 17.91
N ARG A 2 13.16 28.35 17.07
CA ARG A 2 13.18 28.10 15.61
C ARG A 2 13.57 26.68 15.19
N THR A 3 14.57 26.06 15.82
CA THR A 3 15.05 24.70 15.48
C THR A 3 14.00 23.60 15.65
N PHE A 4 13.13 23.70 16.66
CA PHE A 4 12.03 22.75 16.86
C PHE A 4 10.97 22.84 15.75
N LEU A 5 10.70 24.04 15.25
CA LEU A 5 9.77 24.24 14.11
C LEU A 5 10.32 23.60 12.83
N PHE A 6 11.63 23.72 12.58
CA PHE A 6 12.27 23.06 11.44
C PHE A 6 12.20 21.53 11.54
N LEU A 7 12.41 20.95 12.72
CA LEU A 7 12.26 19.51 12.97
C LEU A 7 10.83 19.02 12.69
N PHE A 8 9.83 19.77 13.15
CA PHE A 8 8.40 19.45 12.91
C PHE A 8 8.09 19.45 11.41
N VAL A 9 8.50 20.47 10.67
CA VAL A 9 8.25 20.57 9.23
C VAL A 9 8.88 19.39 8.47
N VAL A 10 10.10 18.97 8.83
CA VAL A 10 10.77 17.83 8.21
C VAL A 10 10.04 16.52 8.50
N LEU A 11 9.65 16.27 9.76
CA LEU A 11 8.89 15.07 10.13
C LEU A 11 7.53 14.98 9.43
N PHE A 12 6.80 16.11 9.37
CA PHE A 12 5.49 16.18 8.72
C PHE A 12 5.54 16.17 7.19
N LEU A 13 6.67 16.51 6.56
CA LEU A 13 6.88 16.41 5.11
C LEU A 13 7.44 15.05 4.64
N LEU A 14 8.11 14.29 5.53
CA LEU A 14 8.55 12.93 5.21
C LEU A 14 7.46 11.86 5.40
N ALA A 15 6.48 12.09 6.28
CA ALA A 15 5.35 11.17 6.48
C ALA A 15 4.40 11.01 5.26
N PRO A 16 4.05 12.07 4.50
CA PRO A 16 3.16 11.97 3.34
C PRO A 16 3.78 11.19 2.18
N ALA A 17 5.11 11.22 2.03
CA ALA A 17 5.82 10.52 0.96
C ALA A 17 5.74 8.99 1.10
N ARG A 18 5.85 8.48 2.33
CA ARG A 18 5.66 7.04 2.63
C ARG A 18 4.25 6.58 2.26
N ASN A 19 3.27 7.44 2.49
CA ASN A 19 1.87 7.11 2.32
C ASN A 19 1.49 6.91 0.85
N ALA A 20 1.90 7.78 -0.07
CA ALA A 20 1.57 7.63 -1.49
C ALA A 20 2.27 6.42 -2.16
N PHE A 21 3.48 6.09 -1.69
CA PHE A 21 4.30 5.00 -2.23
C PHE A 21 3.65 3.61 -2.07
N PHE A 22 2.97 3.36 -0.94
CA PHE A 22 2.33 2.07 -0.69
C PHE A 22 1.15 1.81 -1.61
N ASP A 23 0.34 2.83 -1.86
CA ASP A 23 -0.82 2.74 -2.75
C ASP A 23 -0.36 2.52 -4.20
N GLU A 24 0.68 3.22 -4.65
CA GLU A 24 1.27 3.04 -5.98
C GLU A 24 1.85 1.63 -6.15
N LYS A 25 2.54 1.10 -5.14
CA LYS A 25 3.07 -0.25 -5.16
C LYS A 25 1.96 -1.30 -5.24
N CYS A 26 0.88 -1.12 -4.47
CA CYS A 26 -0.29 -2.00 -4.53
C CYS A 26 -0.94 -1.98 -5.91
N PHE A 27 -1.09 -0.79 -6.50
CA PHE A 27 -1.65 -0.61 -7.82
C PHE A 27 -0.78 -1.27 -8.92
N LYS A 28 0.55 -1.13 -8.85
CA LYS A 28 1.48 -1.81 -9.79
C LYS A 28 1.39 -3.33 -9.74
N LEU A 29 0.97 -3.90 -8.62
CA LEU A 29 0.74 -5.33 -8.47
C LEU A 29 -0.65 -5.77 -8.98
N ASN A 30 -1.49 -4.87 -9.50
CA ASN A 30 -2.92 -5.10 -9.74
C ASN A 30 -3.71 -5.47 -8.46
N GLY A 31 -3.25 -4.99 -7.30
CA GLY A 31 -3.93 -5.15 -6.03
C GLY A 31 -4.98 -4.06 -5.76
N ARG A 32 -5.88 -4.32 -4.82
CA ARG A 32 -6.89 -3.36 -4.33
C ARG A 32 -6.68 -3.03 -2.86
N CYS A 33 -6.72 -1.75 -2.50
CA CYS A 33 -6.67 -1.29 -1.12
C CYS A 33 -8.06 -1.35 -0.47
N VAL A 34 -8.27 -2.27 0.48
CA VAL A 34 -9.56 -2.48 1.17
C VAL A 34 -9.35 -2.78 2.66
N ASN A 35 -10.38 -2.66 3.50
CA ASN A 35 -10.27 -2.99 4.94
C ASN A 35 -10.01 -4.50 5.20
N SER A 36 -10.52 -5.36 4.32
CA SER A 36 -10.41 -6.81 4.43
C SER A 36 -10.39 -7.45 3.04
N CYS A 37 -9.46 -8.38 2.82
CA CYS A 37 -9.41 -9.17 1.60
C CYS A 37 -10.57 -10.17 1.55
N ARG A 38 -11.05 -10.48 0.35
CA ARG A 38 -12.03 -11.54 0.13
C ARG A 38 -11.36 -12.92 0.26
N LYS A 39 -12.16 -13.99 0.38
CA LYS A 39 -11.64 -15.38 0.49
C LYS A 39 -10.75 -15.80 -0.68
N ASN A 40 -11.01 -15.26 -1.87
CA ASN A 40 -10.26 -15.57 -3.09
C ASN A 40 -9.16 -14.52 -3.38
N GLU A 41 -8.84 -13.70 -2.39
CA GLU A 41 -7.81 -12.68 -2.45
C GLU A 41 -6.78 -12.92 -1.35
N GLU A 42 -5.51 -12.65 -1.64
CA GLU A 42 -4.41 -12.74 -0.67
C GLU A 42 -3.94 -11.35 -0.22
N LEU A 43 -3.48 -11.25 1.04
CA LEU A 43 -2.87 -10.06 1.58
C LEU A 43 -1.40 -10.01 1.15
N VAL A 44 -1.05 -9.08 0.26
CA VAL A 44 0.32 -8.95 -0.27
C VAL A 44 1.09 -7.75 0.29
N ALA A 45 0.38 -6.73 0.76
CA ALA A 45 0.98 -5.53 1.33
C ALA A 45 -0.03 -4.73 2.19
N LEU A 46 0.41 -3.61 2.74
CA LEU A 46 -0.42 -2.59 3.36
C LEU A 46 -0.51 -1.36 2.46
N CYS A 47 -1.66 -0.69 2.51
CA CYS A 47 -1.92 0.60 1.86
C CYS A 47 -2.04 1.71 2.93
N GLN A 48 -2.29 2.95 2.51
CA GLN A 48 -2.56 4.05 3.44
C GLN A 48 -3.70 3.74 4.42
N LYS A 49 -3.71 4.46 5.55
CA LYS A 49 -4.79 4.41 6.55
C LYS A 49 -5.03 2.98 7.06
N SER A 50 -3.97 2.17 7.18
CA SER A 50 -4.03 0.78 7.61
C SER A 50 -4.93 -0.12 6.76
N LEU A 51 -5.19 0.28 5.50
CA LEU A 51 -5.86 -0.56 4.53
C LEU A 51 -4.93 -1.71 4.11
N LYS A 52 -5.54 -2.80 3.65
CA LYS A 52 -4.86 -4.00 3.17
C LYS A 52 -4.80 -3.96 1.65
N CYS A 53 -3.63 -4.26 1.08
CA CYS A 53 -3.50 -4.50 -0.35
C CYS A 53 -3.85 -5.97 -0.63
N CYS A 54 -4.96 -6.19 -1.32
CA CYS A 54 -5.48 -7.51 -1.62
C CYS A 54 -5.31 -7.83 -3.11
N LEU A 55 -4.69 -8.96 -3.42
CA LEU A 55 -4.48 -9.44 -4.78
C LEU A 55 -5.43 -10.61 -5.06
N THR A 56 -6.06 -10.63 -6.24
CA THR A 56 -6.88 -11.80 -6.63
C THR A 56 -5.96 -13.01 -6.86
N LEU A 57 -6.20 -14.09 -6.14
CA LEU A 57 -5.52 -15.35 -6.39
C LEU A 57 -5.94 -15.88 -7.76
N GLN A 58 -4.99 -16.02 -8.67
CA GLN A 58 -5.25 -16.79 -9.89
C GLN A 58 -5.36 -18.27 -9.53
N PRO A 59 -6.25 -19.02 -10.19
CA PRO A 59 -6.25 -20.47 -10.09
C PRO A 59 -4.87 -21.04 -10.47
N CYS A 60 -4.41 -22.07 -9.76
CA CYS A 60 -3.10 -22.69 -9.99
C CYS A 60 -2.86 -23.15 -11.46
N TRP A 61 -3.93 -23.43 -12.20
CA TRP A 61 -3.85 -23.88 -13.59
C TRP A 61 -3.65 -22.75 -14.61
N LYS A 62 -3.69 -21.48 -14.18
CA LYS A 62 -3.57 -20.32 -15.06
C LYS A 62 -2.18 -19.72 -14.90
N SER A 63 -1.29 -19.99 -15.86
CA SER A 63 0.02 -19.33 -15.96
C SER A 63 -0.18 -17.82 -16.16
N LYS A 64 0.74 -17.04 -15.59
CA LYS A 64 0.75 -15.57 -15.75
C LYS A 64 1.17 -15.14 -17.17
N ASP A 65 1.57 -16.10 -17.99
CA ASP A 65 2.18 -15.95 -19.32
C ASP A 65 1.32 -16.48 -20.49
N ASP A 66 0.03 -16.82 -20.25
CA ASP A 66 -0.94 -17.25 -21.28
C ASP A 66 -1.83 -16.08 -21.76
#